data_AF-L7CKY8-F1
#
_entry.id   AF-L7CKY8-F1
#
_cell.length_a   1.000
_cell.length_b   1.000
_cell.length_c   1.000
_cell.angle_alpha   90.00
_cell.angle_beta   90.00
_cell.angle_gamma   90.00
#
_symmetry.space_group_name_H-M   'P 1'
#
loop_
_entity.id
_entity.type
_entity.pdbx_description
1 polymer ?
#
loop_
_entity_poly.entity_id
_entity_poly.type
_entity_poly.pdbx_seq_one_letter_code
_entity_poly.pdbx_strand_id
1 'polypeptide(L)'
;MLRGRGTDHRCILAALERSLLSELHPMALTAKTLPAMGLVGTCIGMIGVINAIGDGAVNASDTEALTQAVGNALPSMGIAISTTLAAAFIGSVLLSGLVSVATQKVTLFVDELDAQLDLFPFPKNEGESDA
;
A
#
# COMPACT_ATOMS: atom_id res chain seq x y z
N MET A 1 -31.72 19.40 28.37
CA MET A 1 -31.37 20.43 27.36
C MET A 1 -30.42 19.82 26.34
N LEU A 2 -30.96 19.15 25.32
CA LEU A 2 -30.22 18.49 24.25
C LEU A 2 -30.03 19.44 23.06
N ARG A 3 -28.87 20.09 23.05
CA ARG A 3 -28.31 20.83 21.92
C ARG A 3 -27.68 19.81 20.95
N GLY A 4 -28.49 19.00 20.26
CA GLY A 4 -28.02 17.73 19.64
C GLY A 4 -28.14 17.56 18.12
N ARG A 5 -28.87 18.41 17.38
CA ARG A 5 -29.23 18.08 15.98
C ARG A 5 -28.14 18.32 14.92
N GLY A 6 -27.17 19.20 15.16
CA GLY A 6 -26.03 19.40 14.24
C GLY A 6 -24.89 18.39 14.42
N THR A 7 -24.88 17.69 15.56
CA THR A 7 -23.84 16.70 15.89
C THR A 7 -24.10 15.32 15.30
N ASP A 8 -25.36 14.95 15.05
CA ASP A 8 -25.73 13.57 14.71
C ASP A 8 -25.32 13.17 13.27
N HIS A 9 -25.65 13.98 12.26
CA HIS A 9 -25.29 13.66 10.87
C HIS A 9 -23.78 13.69 10.59
N ARG A 10 -23.03 14.60 11.23
CA ARG A 10 -21.56 14.67 11.15
C ARG A 10 -20.90 13.45 11.80
N CYS A 11 -21.48 12.92 12.88
CA CYS A 11 -21.04 11.65 13.46
C CYS A 11 -21.26 10.48 12.50
N ILE A 12 -22.38 10.45 11.77
CA ILE A 12 -22.67 9.41 10.76
C ILE A 12 -21.71 9.53 9.57
N LEU A 13 -21.48 10.75 9.06
CA LEU A 13 -20.54 11.00 7.97
C LEU A 13 -19.10 10.62 8.37
N ALA A 14 -18.66 11.00 9.56
CA ALA A 14 -17.34 10.61 10.07
C ALA A 14 -17.22 9.09 10.27
N ALA A 15 -18.29 8.41 10.68
CA ALA A 15 -18.30 6.95 10.78
C ALA A 15 -18.23 6.29 9.38
N LEU A 16 -18.93 6.85 8.38
CA LEU A 16 -18.91 6.39 7.00
C LEU A 16 -17.52 6.59 6.36
N GLU A 17 -16.93 7.78 6.51
CA GLU A 17 -15.58 8.08 6.04
C GLU A 17 -14.57 7.10 6.66
N ARG A 18 -14.67 6.88 7.98
CA ARG A 18 -13.79 5.95 8.68
C ARG A 18 -13.96 4.50 8.21
N SER A 19 -15.19 4.09 7.88
CA SER A 19 -15.46 2.77 7.32
C SER A 19 -14.86 2.62 5.92
N LEU A 20 -15.02 3.63 5.06
CA LEU A 20 -14.47 3.63 3.69
C LEU A 20 -12.94 3.65 3.68
N LEU A 21 -12.32 4.44 4.57
CA LEU A 21 -10.87 4.49 4.72
C LEU A 21 -10.31 3.22 5.39
N SER A 22 -11.06 2.58 6.29
CA SER A 22 -10.71 1.30 6.88
C SER A 22 -10.54 0.21 5.82
N GLU A 23 -11.38 0.22 4.79
CA GLU A 23 -11.32 -0.74 3.68
C GLU A 23 -10.10 -0.50 2.78
N LEU A 24 -9.56 0.73 2.77
CA LEU A 24 -8.35 1.11 2.04
C LEU A 24 -7.05 0.77 2.80
N HIS A 25 -7.13 0.57 4.11
CA HIS A 25 -5.99 0.26 4.98
C HIS A 25 -5.15 -0.95 4.51
N PRO A 26 -5.72 -2.11 4.11
CA PRO A 26 -4.91 -3.25 3.66
C PRO A 26 -4.10 -2.94 2.40
N MET A 27 -4.64 -2.15 1.46
CA MET A 27 -3.92 -1.69 0.26
C MET A 27 -2.77 -0.75 0.62
N ALA A 28 -2.98 0.17 1.57
CA ALA A 28 -1.92 1.07 2.03
C ALA A 28 -0.80 0.31 2.77
N LEU A 29 -1.15 -0.74 3.53
CA LEU A 29 -0.19 -1.61 4.19
C LEU A 29 0.65 -2.40 3.19
N THR A 30 0.01 -3.00 2.18
CA THR A 30 0.73 -3.74 1.12
C THR A 30 1.63 -2.81 0.30
N ALA A 31 1.18 -1.60 -0.03
CA ALA A 31 2.01 -0.60 -0.71
C ALA A 31 3.33 -0.32 0.03
N LYS A 32 3.29 -0.28 1.37
CA LYS A 32 4.45 -0.03 2.23
C LYS A 32 5.34 -1.25 2.43
N THR A 33 4.79 -2.46 2.47
CA THR A 33 5.56 -3.68 2.75
C THR A 33 6.09 -4.36 1.50
N LEU A 34 5.49 -4.13 0.32
CA LEU A 34 5.91 -4.73 -0.94
C LEU A 34 7.37 -4.40 -1.32
N PRO A 35 7.88 -3.16 -1.18
CA PRO A 35 9.28 -2.86 -1.45
C PRO A 35 10.23 -3.62 -0.52
N ALA A 36 9.86 -3.79 0.76
CA ALA A 36 10.65 -4.55 1.72
C ALA A 36 10.69 -6.04 1.36
N MET A 37 9.57 -6.63 0.91
CA MET A 37 9.56 -8.00 0.36
C MET A 37 10.45 -8.12 -0.89
N GLY A 38 10.42 -7.12 -1.77
CA GLY A 38 11.30 -7.07 -2.94
C GLY A 38 12.78 -7.08 -2.58
N LEU A 39 13.15 -6.42 -1.48
CA LEU A 39 14.53 -6.38 -0.97
C LEU A 39 14.96 -7.72 -0.37
N VAL A 40 14.06 -8.41 0.33
CA VAL A 40 14.29 -9.80 0.80
C VAL A 40 14.56 -10.73 -0.39
N GLY A 41 13.79 -10.58 -1.47
CA GLY A 41 14.02 -11.32 -2.72
C GLY A 41 15.42 -11.08 -3.31
N THR A 42 15.92 -9.84 -3.28
CA THR A 42 17.29 -9.54 -3.71
C THR A 42 18.32 -10.23 -2.84
N CYS A 43 18.15 -10.17 -1.51
CA CYS A 43 19.09 -10.78 -0.58
C CYS A 43 19.20 -12.28 -0.81
N ILE A 44 18.08 -12.97 -1.00
CA ILE A 44 18.07 -14.41 -1.30
C ILE A 44 18.77 -14.69 -2.64
N GLY A 45 18.48 -13.89 -3.67
CA GLY A 45 19.14 -14.02 -4.98
C GLY A 45 20.65 -13.80 -4.92
N MET A 46 21.11 -12.80 -4.18
CA MET A 46 22.54 -12.52 -3.99
C MET A 46 23.25 -13.61 -3.17
N ILE A 47 22.60 -14.18 -2.15
CA ILE A 47 23.17 -15.32 -1.41
C ILE A 47 23.40 -16.51 -2.35
N GLY A 48 22.43 -16.81 -3.22
CA GLY A 48 22.58 -17.88 -4.22
C GLY A 48 23.76 -17.64 -5.17
N VAL A 49 23.95 -16.39 -5.60
CA VAL A 49 25.09 -15.99 -6.44
C VAL A 49 26.43 -16.15 -5.71
N ILE A 50 26.52 -15.69 -4.46
CA ILE A 50 27.74 -15.80 -3.67
C ILE A 50 28.11 -17.26 -3.43
N ASN A 51 27.13 -18.13 -3.15
CA ASN A 51 27.36 -19.55 -2.98
C ASN A 51 27.84 -20.21 -4.29
N ALA A 52 27.24 -19.87 -5.44
CA ALA A 52 27.68 -20.40 -6.73
C ALA A 52 29.11 -19.97 -7.10
N ILE A 53 29.49 -18.73 -6.78
CA ILE A 53 30.87 -18.25 -6.96
C ILE A 53 31.81 -18.95 -5.98
N GLY A 54 31.39 -19.14 -4.72
CA GLY A 54 32.15 -19.86 -3.70
C GLY A 54 32.44 -21.31 -4.09
N ASP A 55 31.43 -22.04 -4.54
CA ASP A 55 31.59 -23.41 -5.03
C ASP A 55 32.50 -23.48 -6.28
N GLY A 56 32.38 -22.50 -7.18
CA GLY A 56 33.28 -22.36 -8.32
C GLY A 56 34.73 -22.08 -7.91
N ALA A 57 34.95 -21.24 -6.89
CA ALA A 57 36.26 -20.86 -6.39
C ALA A 57 36.97 -21.98 -5.62
N VAL A 58 36.23 -22.76 -4.82
CA VAL A 58 36.79 -23.89 -4.05
C VAL A 58 37.24 -25.03 -4.97
N ASN A 59 36.56 -25.21 -6.10
CA ASN A 59 36.92 -26.23 -7.10
C ASN A 59 37.89 -25.72 -8.18
N ALA A 60 38.20 -24.42 -8.21
CA ALA A 60 39.04 -23.82 -9.22
C ALA A 60 40.54 -23.91 -8.86
N SER A 61 41.22 -24.89 -9.44
CA SER A 61 42.66 -24.76 -9.73
C SER A 61 42.92 -23.90 -10.97
N ASP A 62 41.85 -23.49 -11.66
CA ASP A 62 41.87 -22.92 -13.00
C ASP A 62 41.00 -21.66 -13.09
N THR A 63 41.58 -20.55 -13.56
CA THR A 63 40.91 -19.25 -13.70
C THR A 63 39.68 -19.29 -14.62
N GLU A 64 39.62 -20.27 -15.52
CA GLU A 64 38.51 -20.48 -16.44
C GLU A 64 37.22 -20.91 -15.72
N ALA A 65 37.33 -21.80 -14.72
CA ALA A 65 36.19 -22.27 -13.92
C ALA A 65 35.56 -21.14 -13.09
N LEU A 66 36.40 -20.25 -12.55
CA LEU A 66 35.95 -19.06 -11.83
C LEU A 66 35.23 -18.08 -12.77
N THR A 67 35.77 -17.87 -13.96
CA THR A 67 35.17 -16.96 -14.97
C THR A 67 33.81 -17.49 -15.43
N GLN A 68 33.67 -18.81 -15.56
CA GLN A 68 32.42 -19.46 -15.92
C GLN A 68 31.37 -19.39 -14.78
N ALA A 69 31.81 -19.57 -13.53
CA ALA A 69 30.94 -19.41 -12.35
C ALA A 69 30.39 -17.98 -12.22
N VAL A 70 31.24 -16.97 -12.45
CA VAL A 70 30.82 -15.55 -12.49
C VAL A 70 29.88 -15.29 -13.68
N GLY A 71 30.18 -15.85 -14.85
CA GLY A 71 29.31 -15.78 -16.03
C GLY A 71 27.91 -16.34 -15.78
N ASN A 72 27.82 -17.45 -15.06
CA ASN A 72 26.54 -18.09 -14.71
C ASN A 72 25.78 -17.37 -13.59
N ALA A 73 26.48 -16.58 -12.76
CA ALA A 73 25.91 -15.80 -11.67
C ALA A 73 25.30 -14.44 -12.12
N LEU A 74 25.81 -13.86 -13.20
CA LEU A 74 25.36 -12.55 -13.72
C LEU A 74 23.85 -12.51 -14.06
N PRO A 75 23.26 -13.52 -14.74
CA PRO A 75 21.83 -13.53 -15.03
C PRO A 75 20.97 -13.56 -13.76
N SER A 76 21.37 -14.34 -12.76
CA SER A 76 20.65 -14.47 -11.48
C SER A 76 20.71 -13.17 -10.66
N MET A 77 21.84 -12.44 -10.70
CA MET A 77 21.90 -11.07 -10.16
C MET A 77 20.93 -10.13 -10.88
N GLY A 78 20.87 -10.19 -12.21
CA GLY A 78 19.95 -9.38 -13.01
C GLY A 78 18.48 -9.64 -12.68
N ILE A 79 18.11 -10.91 -12.47
CA ILE A 79 16.76 -11.30 -12.04
C ILE A 79 16.48 -10.76 -10.63
N ALA A 80 17.42 -10.92 -9.69
CA ALA A 80 17.25 -10.43 -8.33
C ALA A 80 16.98 -8.92 -8.29
N ILE A 81 17.78 -8.13 -9.02
CA ILE A 81 17.62 -6.66 -9.08
C ILE A 81 16.31 -6.27 -9.77
N SER A 82 15.98 -6.88 -10.91
CA SER A 82 14.76 -6.56 -11.65
C SER A 82 13.49 -6.89 -10.86
N THR A 83 13.48 -7.99 -10.11
CA THR A 83 12.36 -8.39 -9.24
C THR A 83 12.14 -7.35 -8.14
N THR A 84 13.21 -6.83 -7.54
CA THR A 84 13.14 -5.76 -6.53
C THR A 84 12.66 -4.45 -7.11
N LEU A 85 13.12 -4.11 -8.31
CA LEU A 85 12.72 -2.89 -8.99
C LEU A 85 11.24 -2.94 -9.41
N ALA A 86 10.76 -4.10 -9.85
CA ALA A 86 9.35 -4.36 -10.10
C ALA A 86 8.50 -4.26 -8.82
N ALA A 87 8.94 -4.89 -7.73
CA ALA A 87 8.25 -4.81 -6.44
C ALA A 87 8.21 -3.37 -5.88
N ALA A 88 9.31 -2.63 -6.02
CA ALA A 88 9.37 -1.22 -5.65
C ALA A 88 8.43 -0.38 -6.52
N PHE A 89 8.43 -0.57 -7.84
CA PHE A 89 7.55 0.17 -8.75
C PHE A 89 6.07 -0.10 -8.46
N ILE A 90 5.67 -1.36 -8.33
CA ILE A 90 4.29 -1.74 -8.07
C ILE A 90 3.84 -1.22 -6.69
N GLY A 91 4.65 -1.40 -5.65
CA GLY A 91 4.30 -1.01 -4.29
C GLY A 91 4.26 0.52 -4.11
N SER A 92 5.33 1.19 -4.54
CA SER A 92 5.48 2.63 -4.30
C SER A 92 4.70 3.49 -5.29
N VAL A 93 4.66 3.15 -6.58
CA VAL A 93 4.06 4.02 -7.61
C VAL A 93 2.60 3.65 -7.83
N LEU A 94 2.32 2.38 -8.14
CA LEU A 94 0.96 1.98 -8.50
C LEU A 94 0.04 1.92 -7.29
N LEU A 95 0.38 1.15 -6.25
CA LEU A 95 -0.50 1.01 -5.09
C LEU A 95 -0.63 2.33 -4.31
N SER A 96 0.46 3.07 -4.05
CA SER A 96 0.34 4.36 -3.36
C SER A 96 -0.46 5.38 -4.17
N GLY A 97 -0.30 5.39 -5.50
CA GLY A 97 -1.11 6.24 -6.38
C GLY A 97 -2.60 5.90 -6.31
N LEU A 98 -2.92 4.60 -6.36
CA LEU A 98 -4.29 4.11 -6.28
C LEU A 98 -4.94 4.45 -4.93
N VAL A 99 -4.20 4.27 -3.83
CA VAL A 99 -4.63 4.65 -2.48
C VAL A 99 -4.85 6.16 -2.38
N SER A 100 -3.96 6.97 -2.95
CA SER A 100 -4.11 8.43 -2.95
C SER A 100 -5.37 8.87 -3.70
N VAL A 101 -5.61 8.32 -4.89
CA VAL A 101 -6.80 8.64 -5.69
C VAL A 101 -8.06 8.19 -4.97
N ALA A 102 -8.08 6.97 -4.42
CA ALA A 102 -9.24 6.44 -3.71
C ALA A 102 -9.55 7.27 -2.44
N THR A 103 -8.54 7.66 -1.67
CA THR A 103 -8.72 8.56 -0.52
C THR A 103 -9.33 9.89 -0.96
N GLN A 104 -8.82 10.49 -2.03
CA GLN A 104 -9.32 11.76 -2.54
C GLN A 104 -10.78 11.67 -3.04
N LYS A 105 -11.16 10.54 -3.64
CA LYS A 105 -12.55 10.30 -4.06
C LYS A 105 -13.49 10.09 -2.88
N VAL A 106 -13.04 9.42 -1.82
CA VAL A 106 -13.82 9.28 -0.58
C VAL A 106 -14.06 10.64 0.06
N THR A 107 -13.03 11.49 0.18
CA THR A 107 -13.18 12.85 0.72
C THR A 107 -14.17 13.68 -0.09
N LEU A 108 -14.04 13.71 -1.41
CA LEU A 108 -14.97 14.44 -2.27
C LEU A 108 -16.41 13.93 -2.16
N PHE A 109 -16.60 12.61 -2.01
CA PHE A 109 -17.92 12.03 -1.83
C PHE A 109 -18.54 12.44 -0.49
N VAL A 110 -17.76 12.43 0.59
CA VAL A 110 -18.23 12.86 1.93
C VAL A 110 -18.55 14.35 1.95
N ASP A 111 -17.72 15.19 1.32
CA ASP A 111 -17.95 16.64 1.21
C ASP A 111 -19.25 16.95 0.45
N GLU A 112 -19.50 16.27 -0.67
CA GLU A 112 -20.74 16.43 -1.44
C GLU A 112 -21.96 15.96 -0.63
N LEU A 113 -21.83 14.87 0.14
CA LEU A 113 -22.90 14.37 0.99
C LEU A 113 -23.22 15.34 2.14
N ASP A 114 -22.21 15.96 2.76
CA ASP A 114 -22.38 17.00 3.78
C ASP A 114 -23.10 18.23 3.19
N ALA A 115 -22.69 18.67 1.99
CA ALA A 115 -23.33 19.78 1.29
C ALA A 115 -24.80 19.50 0.94
N GLN A 116 -25.14 18.27 0.54
CA GLN A 116 -26.53 17.88 0.27
C GLN A 116 -27.37 17.76 1.55
N LEU A 117 -26.77 17.26 2.64
CA LEU A 117 -27.43 17.18 3.95
C LEU A 117 -27.71 18.56 4.54
N ASP A 118 -26.83 19.54 4.33
CA ASP A 118 -27.06 20.92 4.72
C ASP A 118 -28.23 21.57 3.94
N LEU A 119 -28.51 21.10 2.72
CA LEU A 119 -29.60 21.60 1.87
C LEU A 119 -30.99 21.06 2.28
N PHE A 120 -31.04 19.91 2.95
CA PHE A 120 -32.28 19.29 3.41
C PHE A 120 -32.47 19.50 4.92
N PRO A 121 -33.19 20.56 5.35
CA PRO A 121 -33.55 20.71 6.75
C PRO A 121 -34.48 19.57 7.14
N PHE A 122 -33.99 18.63 7.95
CA PHE A 122 -34.84 17.58 8.50
C PHE A 122 -35.99 18.21 9.31
N PRO A 123 -37.25 17.79 9.09
CA PRO A 123 -38.37 18.31 9.84
C PRO A 123 -38.12 18.08 11.34
N LYS A 124 -38.20 19.15 12.13
CA LYS A 124 -38.27 19.06 13.60
C LYS A 124 -39.42 18.12 13.93
N ASN A 125 -39.16 17.04 14.68
CA ASN A 125 -40.24 16.28 15.31
C ASN A 125 -41.08 17.25 16.16
N GLU A 126 -42.31 17.52 15.73
CA GLU A 126 -43.31 18.35 16.42
C GLU A 126 -43.94 17.57 17.60
N GLY A 127 -43.10 17.11 18.53
CA GLY A 127 -43.53 16.34 19.70
C GLY A 127 -42.94 16.81 21.03
N GLU A 128 -42.27 17.97 21.06
CA GLU A 128 -41.69 18.55 22.28
C GLU A 128 -42.39 19.87 22.62
N SER A 129 -43.70 19.78 22.81
CA SER A 129 -44.60 20.70 23.53
C SER A 129 -45.74 19.77 23.97
N ASP A 130 -45.95 19.44 25.24
CA ASP A 130 -46.09 20.34 26.37
C ASP A 130 -45.50 19.74 27.66
N ALA A 131 -44.66 20.52 28.32
CA ALA A 131 -44.45 20.49 29.76
C ALA A 131 -44.71 21.90 30.31
#